data_AF-A0A3D5CJ01-F1
#
_entry.id   AF-A0A3D5CJ01-F1
#
_cell.length_a   1.000
_cell.length_b   1.000
_cell.length_c   1.000
_cell.angle_alpha   90.00
_cell.angle_beta   90.00
_cell.angle_gamma   90.00
#
_symmetry.space_group_name_H-M   'P 1'
#
loop_
_entity.id
_entity.type
_entity.pdbx_description
1 polymer ?
#
loop_
_entity_poly.entity_id
_entity_poly.type
_entity_poly.pdbx_seq_one_letter_code
_entity_poly.pdbx_strand_id
1 'polypeptide(L)' 'GGMGDNIRPAMYDSVYEASVANRMSDTEEEKVTLAGKFCESGDILVRDVLMPSLKPGDIVAIPASGA' A
#
# COMPACT_ATOMS: atom_id res chain seq x y z
N GLY A 1 -1.75 7.25 7.53
CA GLY A 1 -1.63 6.00 6.79
C GLY A 1 -1.49 4.87 7.78
N GLY A 2 -2.29 3.84 7.61
CA GLY A 2 -2.30 2.61 8.40
C GLY A 2 -3.73 2.13 8.61
N MET A 3 -3.90 1.11 9.44
CA MET A 3 -5.17 0.47 9.72
C MET A 3 -6.23 1.41 10.31
N GLY A 4 -5.80 2.53 10.91
CA GLY A 4 -6.72 3.58 11.38
C GLY A 4 -7.46 4.30 10.25
N ASP A 5 -6.87 4.38 9.05
CA ASP A 5 -7.47 5.01 7.87
C ASP A 5 -8.17 3.97 6.96
N ASN A 6 -7.61 2.75 6.88
CA ASN A 6 -8.20 1.64 6.14
C ASN A 6 -7.96 0.32 6.89
N ILE A 7 -8.92 -0.08 7.72
CA ILE A 7 -8.83 -1.29 8.56
C ILE A 7 -9.14 -2.58 7.78
N ARG A 8 -9.66 -2.46 6.56
CA ARG A 8 -10.23 -3.59 5.79
C ARG A 8 -9.24 -4.71 5.51
N PRO A 9 -7.97 -4.46 5.17
CA PRO A 9 -6.99 -5.54 5.00
C PRO A 9 -6.73 -6.32 6.30
N ALA A 10 -6.70 -5.63 7.45
CA ALA A 10 -6.46 -6.28 8.75
C ALA A 10 -7.68 -7.04 9.28
N MET A 11 -8.90 -6.57 9.00
CA MET A 11 -10.16 -7.17 9.49
C MET A 11 -10.75 -8.24 8.57
N TYR A 12 -10.61 -8.05 7.26
CA TYR A 12 -11.34 -8.83 6.26
C TYR A 12 -10.42 -9.44 5.19
N ASP A 13 -9.11 -9.36 5.36
CA ASP A 13 -8.12 -9.76 4.35
C ASP A 13 -8.44 -9.17 2.95
N SER A 14 -9.00 -7.95 2.93
CA SER A 14 -9.32 -7.26 1.68
C SER A 14 -8.06 -7.03 0.86
N VAL A 15 -8.09 -7.49 -0.39
CA VAL A 15 -6.98 -7.32 -1.35
C VAL A 15 -7.12 -5.97 -2.04
N TYR A 16 -6.01 -5.25 -2.14
CA TYR A 16 -5.92 -3.95 -2.77
C TYR A 16 -4.76 -3.92 -3.76
N GLU A 17 -4.81 -2.94 -4.66
CA GLU A 17 -3.69 -2.55 -5.49
C GLU A 17 -3.04 -1.26 -4.91
N ALA A 18 -1.84 -0.95 -5.37
CA ALA A 18 -1.18 0.31 -5.06
C ALA A 18 -0.31 0.78 -6.22
N SER A 19 -0.13 2.09 -6.35
CA SER A 19 0.75 2.66 -7.36
C SER A 19 1.45 3.91 -6.85
N VAL A 20 2.63 4.22 -7.41
CA VAL A 20 3.37 5.45 -7.12
C VAL A 20 2.76 6.59 -7.93
N ALA A 21 1.82 7.32 -7.34
CA ALA A 21 1.00 8.33 -8.00
C ALA A 21 1.81 9.46 -8.67
N ASN A 22 2.97 9.81 -8.12
CA ASN A 22 3.86 10.82 -8.69
C ASN A 22 4.81 10.27 -9.77
N ARG A 23 4.82 8.95 -10.02
CA ARG A 23 5.71 8.25 -10.96
C ARG A 23 5.02 7.06 -11.64
N MET A 24 3.80 7.26 -12.13
CA MET A 24 2.93 6.18 -12.64
C MET A 24 3.44 5.44 -13.88
N SER A 25 4.48 5.96 -14.56
CA SER A 25 5.05 5.35 -15.77
C SER A 25 6.32 4.56 -15.51
N ASP A 26 6.78 4.48 -14.26
CA ASP A 26 7.96 3.71 -13.90
C ASP A 26 7.66 2.21 -13.99
N THR A 27 8.67 1.44 -14.39
CA THR A 27 8.57 -0.03 -14.50
C THR A 27 8.46 -0.65 -13.12
N GLU A 28 7.59 -1.66 -12.97
CA GLU A 28 7.52 -2.47 -11.75
C GLU A 28 8.76 -3.36 -11.63
N GLU A 29 9.50 -3.24 -10.53
CA GLU A 29 10.81 -3.88 -10.33
C GLU A 29 10.78 -4.95 -9.23
N GLU A 30 9.98 -4.73 -8.18
CA GLU A 30 10.01 -5.55 -6.98
C GLU A 30 8.61 -5.81 -6.40
N LYS A 31 8.47 -6.95 -5.72
CA LYS A 31 7.28 -7.29 -4.95
C LYS A 31 7.44 -6.79 -3.53
N VAL A 32 6.52 -5.94 -3.08
CA VAL A 32 6.57 -5.29 -1.77
C VAL A 32 5.26 -5.46 -1.01
N THR A 33 5.32 -5.30 0.31
CA THR A 33 4.15 -5.19 1.19
C THR A 33 4.14 -3.80 1.81
N LEU A 34 3.03 -3.07 1.66
CA LEU A 34 2.85 -1.73 2.21
C LEU A 34 2.28 -1.83 3.63
N ALA A 35 3.10 -1.46 4.61
CA ALA A 35 2.71 -1.36 6.02
C ALA A 35 2.38 0.09 6.40
N GLY A 36 1.54 0.25 7.43
CA GLY A 36 1.29 1.53 8.07
C GLY A 36 2.34 1.89 9.13
N LYS A 37 2.02 2.90 9.94
CA LYS A 37 2.92 3.47 10.96
C LYS A 37 2.68 2.92 12.37
N PHE A 38 1.62 2.15 12.58
CA PHE A 38 1.30 1.62 13.89
C PHE A 38 2.30 0.51 14.25
N CYS A 39 2.67 0.42 15.52
CA CYS A 39 3.60 -0.59 16.04
C CYS A 39 2.88 -1.94 16.22
N GLU A 40 2.18 -2.38 15.18
CA GLU A 40 1.38 -3.60 15.18
C GLU A 40 1.70 -4.38 13.90
N SER A 41 1.95 -5.68 14.05
CA SER A 41 2.33 -6.57 12.94
C SER A 41 1.24 -6.68 11.86
N GLY A 42 -0.01 -6.50 12.27
CA GLY A 42 -1.18 -6.50 11.39
C GLY A 42 -1.46 -5.18 10.68
N ASP A 43 -0.68 -4.11 10.91
CA ASP A 43 -0.85 -2.82 10.24
C ASP A 43 -0.34 -2.86 8.79
N ILE A 44 -1.05 -3.64 7.98
CA ILE A 44 -0.75 -3.88 6.57
C ILE A 44 -1.90 -3.29 5.75
N LEU A 45 -1.56 -2.50 4.74
CA LEU A 45 -2.51 -1.86 3.84
C LEU A 45 -2.65 -2.61 2.52
N VAL A 46 -1.53 -3.13 1.99
CA VAL A 46 -1.48 -3.90 0.73
C VAL A 46 -0.41 -4.97 0.84
N ARG A 47 -0.74 -6.22 0.51
CA ARG A 47 0.20 -7.36 0.52
C ARG A 47 0.67 -7.68 -0.89
N ASP A 48 1.96 -7.99 -1.02
CA ASP A 48 2.56 -8.62 -2.21
C ASP A 48 2.24 -7.95 -3.56
N VAL A 49 2.31 -6.63 -3.60
CA VAL A 49 2.08 -5.82 -4.81
C VAL A 49 3.39 -5.59 -5.57
N LEU A 50 3.36 -5.68 -6.90
CA LEU A 50 4.48 -5.30 -7.76
C LEU A 50 4.55 -3.78 -7.86
N MET A 51 5.73 -3.20 -7.62
CA MET A 51 5.94 -1.75 -7.63
C MET A 51 7.32 -1.40 -8.19
N PRO A 52 7.50 -0.18 -8.74
CA PRO A 52 8.83 0.37 -8.97
C PRO A 52 9.58 0.52 -7.66
N SER A 53 10.91 0.69 -7.71
CA SER A 53 11.69 0.91 -6.50
C SER A 53 11.26 2.19 -5.77
N LEU A 54 10.86 2.02 -4.51
CA LEU A 54 10.28 3.07 -3.66
C LEU A 54 11.36 3.87 -2.95
N LYS A 55 11.13 5.17 -2.79
CA LYS A 55 12.01 6.07 -2.02
C LYS A 55 11.20 6.97 -1.08
N PRO A 56 11.79 7.42 0.05
CA PRO A 56 11.16 8.41 0.89
C PRO A 56 10.73 9.64 0.08
N GLY A 57 9.49 10.07 0.28
CA GLY A 57 8.88 11.19 -0.46
C GLY A 57 8.01 10.78 -1.66
N ASP A 58 8.00 9.51 -2.05
CA ASP A 58 7.01 9.01 -3.01
C ASP A 58 5.59 9.09 -2.44
N ILE A 59 4.64 9.34 -3.33
CA ILE A 59 3.20 9.41 -3.02
C ILE A 59 2.58 8.11 -3.52
N VAL A 60 2.14 7.26 -2.59
CA VAL A 60 1.46 6.01 -2.92
C VAL A 60 -0.04 6.21 -2.84
N ALA A 61 -0.75 5.77 -3.89
CA ALA A 61 -2.21 5.75 -3.93
C ALA A 61 -2.73 4.32 -3.85
N ILE A 62 -3.78 4.12 -3.04
CA ILE A 62 -4.53 2.86 -2.92
C ILE A 62 -5.93 3.09 -3.51
N PRO A 63 -6.18 2.70 -4.77
CA PRO A 63 -7.49 2.88 -5.40
C PRO A 63 -8.57 2.06 -4.69
N ALA A 64 -9.84 2.33 -5.04
CA ALA A 64 -11.00 1.63 -4.49
C ALA A 64 -11.15 1.70 -2.94
N SER A 65 -10.55 2.72 -2.30
CA SER A 65 -10.66 2.98 -0.85
C SER A 65 -11.86 3.84 -0.46
N GLY A 66 -12.83 4.05 -1.37
CA GLY A 66 -13.94 4.98 -1.18
C GLY A 66 -15.20 4.39 -0.51
N ALA A 67 -15.22 3.09 -0.24
CA ALA A 67 -16.35 2.34 0.30
C ALA A 67 -15.93 1.44 1.48
#